data_AF-A0A3M0WF57-F1
#
_entry.id   AF-A0A3M0WF57-F1
#
_cell.length_a   1.000
_cell.length_b   1.000
_cell.length_c   1.000
_cell.angle_alpha   90.00
_cell.angle_beta   90.00
_cell.angle_gamma   90.00
#
_symmetry.space_group_name_H-M   'P 1'
#
loop_
_entity.id
_entity.type
_entity.pdbx_description
1 polymer ?
#
loop_
_entity_poly.entity_id
_entity_poly.type
_entity_poly.pdbx_seq_one_letter_code
_entity_poly.pdbx_strand_id
1 'polypeptide(L)'
;MKEVILILLAVFSITFGKNLETGKQLVERYNCLSCHDFSQKRTGPSFAEISKKYGTSEKAVERVANIIINPPSFMPPFKIPFSQAKAIAKYVLTEGAKAKKKKETEDLDQFLDSSSQFH
;
A
#
# COMPACT_ATOMS: atom_id res chain seq x y z
N MET A 1 -5.82 -8.30 34.31
CA MET A 1 -4.79 -8.13 33.25
C MET A 1 -5.24 -8.67 31.90
N LYS A 2 -5.78 -9.91 31.79
CA LYS A 2 -6.27 -10.46 30.51
C LYS A 2 -7.38 -9.61 29.84
N GLU A 3 -8.34 -9.11 30.62
CA GLU A 3 -9.45 -8.30 30.11
C GLU A 3 -8.98 -6.94 29.59
N VAL A 4 -7.97 -6.34 30.24
CA VAL A 4 -7.37 -5.07 29.82
C VAL A 4 -6.59 -5.25 28.50
N ILE A 5 -5.89 -6.37 28.34
CA ILE A 5 -5.19 -6.71 27.09
C ILE A 5 -6.19 -6.96 25.95
N LEU A 6 -7.30 -7.64 26.21
CA LEU A 6 -8.36 -7.88 25.22
C LEU A 6 -9.01 -6.57 24.74
N ILE A 7 -9.29 -5.64 25.66
CA ILE A 7 -9.84 -4.33 25.32
C ILE A 7 -8.84 -3.51 24.48
N LEU A 8 -7.55 -3.50 24.83
CA LEU A 8 -6.52 -2.76 24.08
C LEU A 8 -6.33 -3.30 22.65
N LEU A 9 -6.34 -4.62 22.47
CA LEU A 9 -6.24 -5.23 21.14
C LEU A 9 -7.45 -4.89 20.27
N ALA A 10 -8.65 -4.92 20.83
CA ALA A 10 -9.87 -4.56 20.10
C ALA A 10 -9.85 -3.09 19.64
N VAL A 11 -9.43 -2.16 20.49
CA VAL A 11 -9.31 -0.73 20.15
C VAL A 11 -8.24 -0.49 19.07
N PHE A 12 -7.12 -1.22 19.13
CA PHE A 12 -6.08 -1.14 18.11
C PHE A 12 -6.58 -1.59 16.73
N SER A 13 -7.32 -2.70 16.65
CA SER A 13 -7.88 -3.20 15.39
C SER A 13 -8.88 -2.21 14.77
N ILE A 14 -9.75 -1.61 15.58
CA ILE A 14 -10.76 -0.64 15.11
C ILE A 14 -10.08 0.61 14.54
N THR A 15 -9.09 1.16 15.27
CA THR A 15 -8.38 2.36 14.83
C THR A 15 -7.50 2.09 13.61
N PHE A 16 -6.87 0.92 13.51
CA PHE A 16 -6.06 0.54 12.35
C PHE A 16 -6.89 0.39 11.07
N GLY A 17 -8.05 -0.27 11.14
CA GLY A 17 -8.96 -0.44 10.00
C GLY A 17 -9.49 0.89 9.45
N LYS A 18 -9.88 1.82 10.34
CA LYS A 18 -10.35 3.16 9.93
C LYS A 18 -9.29 3.97 9.17
N ASN A 19 -8.01 3.81 9.52
CA ASN A 19 -6.92 4.50 8.83
C ASN A 19 -6.70 3.99 7.39
N LEU A 20 -6.88 2.69 7.14
CA LEU A 20 -6.75 2.12 5.80
C LEU A 20 -7.91 2.54 4.89
N GLU A 21 -9.14 2.53 5.39
CA GLU A 21 -10.31 3.01 4.64
C GLU A 21 -10.17 4.50 4.28
N THR A 22 -9.69 5.32 5.21
CA THR A 22 -9.39 6.73 4.92
C THR A 22 -8.33 6.86 3.82
N GLY A 23 -7.25 6.08 3.89
CA GLY A 23 -6.20 6.08 2.87
C GLY A 23 -6.72 5.68 1.48
N LYS A 24 -7.60 4.68 1.41
CA LYS A 24 -8.27 4.27 0.17
C LYS A 24 -9.05 5.41 -0.48
N GLN A 25 -9.92 6.06 0.31
CA GLN A 25 -10.75 7.18 -0.17
C GLN A 25 -9.89 8.35 -0.65
N LEU A 26 -8.76 8.61 0.02
CA LEU A 26 -7.83 9.67 -0.39
C LEU A 26 -7.07 9.31 -1.68
N VAL A 27 -6.68 8.04 -1.87
CA VAL A 27 -6.07 7.56 -3.13
C VAL A 27 -7.01 7.77 -4.31
N GLU A 28 -8.31 7.49 -4.13
CA GLU A 28 -9.33 7.72 -5.15
C GLU A 28 -9.56 9.22 -5.36
N ARG A 29 -9.74 9.99 -4.28
CA ARG A 29 -9.99 11.44 -4.34
C ARG A 29 -8.87 12.22 -5.03
N TYR A 30 -7.61 11.88 -4.75
CA TYR A 30 -6.44 12.50 -5.37
C TYR A 30 -6.00 11.80 -6.66
N ASN A 31 -6.82 10.87 -7.15
CA ASN A 31 -6.67 10.21 -8.44
C ASN A 31 -5.28 9.57 -8.63
N CYS A 32 -4.71 8.99 -7.57
CA CYS A 32 -3.38 8.40 -7.62
C CYS A 32 -3.30 7.23 -8.61
N LEU A 33 -4.43 6.54 -8.82
CA LEU A 33 -4.57 5.40 -9.72
C LEU A 33 -4.52 5.77 -11.22
N SER A 34 -4.57 7.05 -11.57
CA SER A 34 -4.37 7.47 -12.97
C SER A 34 -2.92 7.30 -13.43
N CYS A 35 -1.96 7.30 -12.50
CA CYS A 35 -0.54 7.14 -12.81
C CYS A 35 0.08 5.90 -12.14
N HIS A 36 -0.54 5.38 -11.09
CA HIS A 36 -0.08 4.20 -10.36
C HIS A 36 -1.08 3.05 -10.49
N ASP A 37 -0.60 1.83 -10.31
CA ASP A 37 -1.42 0.62 -10.28
C ASP A 37 -0.93 -0.25 -9.11
N PHE A 38 -1.73 -1.23 -8.69
CA PHE A 38 -1.42 -2.05 -7.53
C PHE A 38 -0.19 -2.95 -7.77
N SER A 39 -0.13 -3.59 -8.94
CA SER A 39 0.91 -4.58 -9.25
C SER A 39 1.75 -4.21 -10.47
N GLN A 40 1.17 -3.50 -11.44
CA GLN A 40 1.83 -3.21 -12.71
C GLN A 40 2.44 -1.80 -12.72
N LYS A 41 3.59 -1.65 -13.35
CA LYS A 41 4.16 -0.32 -13.57
C LYS A 41 3.33 0.40 -14.64
N ARG A 42 3.06 1.68 -14.42
CA ARG A 42 2.37 2.58 -15.37
C ARG A 42 3.24 3.80 -15.61
N THR A 43 2.68 5.01 -15.54
CA THR A 43 3.43 6.26 -15.52
C THR A 43 4.35 6.32 -14.28
N GLY A 44 3.83 5.91 -13.12
CA GLY A 44 4.57 5.73 -11.88
C GLY A 44 4.85 4.26 -11.56
N PRO A 45 5.73 3.99 -10.57
CA PRO A 45 5.94 2.63 -10.06
C PRO A 45 4.66 2.06 -9.47
N SER A 46 4.48 0.75 -9.52
CA SER A 46 3.34 0.11 -8.88
C SER A 46 3.40 0.24 -7.37
N PHE A 47 2.26 0.12 -6.69
CA PHE A 47 2.23 0.08 -5.22
C PHE A 47 3.06 -1.09 -4.69
N ALA A 48 3.08 -2.23 -5.39
CA ALA A 48 3.94 -3.36 -5.07
C ALA A 48 5.43 -3.01 -5.14
N GLU A 49 5.88 -2.27 -6.17
CA GLU A 49 7.26 -1.80 -6.28
C GLU A 49 7.63 -0.80 -5.17
N ILE A 50 6.73 0.13 -4.86
CA ILE A 50 6.90 1.10 -3.77
C ILE A 50 7.02 0.33 -2.43
N SER A 51 6.13 -0.62 -2.18
CA SER A 51 6.12 -1.44 -0.97
C SER A 51 7.37 -2.30 -0.85
N LYS A 52 7.84 -2.87 -1.96
CA LYS A 52 9.09 -3.63 -2.00
C LYS A 52 10.30 -2.76 -1.65
N LYS A 53 10.31 -1.51 -2.10
CA LYS A 53 11.42 -0.57 -1.87
C LYS A 53 11.46 -0.04 -0.43
N TYR A 54 10.31 0.27 0.16
CA TYR A 54 10.25 0.99 1.44
C TYR A 54 9.80 0.11 2.63
N GLY A 55 9.07 -0.98 2.39
CA GLY A 55 8.44 -1.79 3.43
C GLY A 55 7.18 -1.14 4.01
N THR A 56 6.62 -1.72 5.08
CA THR A 56 5.33 -1.31 5.67
C THR A 56 5.45 -0.71 7.08
N SER A 57 6.66 -0.40 7.53
CA SER A 57 6.90 0.19 8.86
C SER A 57 6.38 1.63 8.96
N GLU A 58 6.17 2.14 10.16
CA GLU A 58 5.73 3.54 10.35
C GLU A 58 6.75 4.55 9.77
N LYS A 59 8.05 4.25 9.87
CA LYS A 59 9.11 5.05 9.23
C LYS A 59 8.98 5.05 7.70
N ALA A 60 8.57 3.92 7.10
CA ALA A 60 8.30 3.83 5.67
C ALA A 60 7.09 4.68 5.27
N VAL A 61 6.02 4.65 6.08
CA VAL A 61 4.83 5.48 5.90
C VAL A 61 5.21 6.97 5.89
N GLU A 62 6.00 7.42 6.87
CA GLU A 62 6.44 8.82 6.93
C GLU A 62 7.33 9.21 5.76
N ARG A 63 8.24 8.32 5.34
CA ARG A 63 9.10 8.57 4.18
C ARG A 63 8.30 8.73 2.90
N VAL A 64 7.33 7.85 2.66
CA VAL A 64 6.46 7.92 1.48
C VAL A 64 5.53 9.14 1.55
N ALA A 65 5.02 9.49 2.74
CA ALA A 65 4.21 10.70 2.93
C ALA A 65 4.99 11.97 2.57
N ASN A 66 6.28 12.06 2.92
CA ASN A 66 7.13 13.18 2.54
C ASN A 66 7.32 13.26 1.01
N ILE A 67 7.46 12.13 0.33
CA ILE A 67 7.54 12.08 -1.14
C ILE A 67 6.24 12.55 -1.78
N ILE A 68 5.07 12.22 -1.22
CA ILE A 68 3.77 12.68 -1.76
C ILE A 68 3.63 14.20 -1.70
N ILE A 69 4.12 14.84 -0.64
CA ILE A 69 4.02 16.30 -0.46
C ILE A 69 5.11 17.04 -1.25
N ASN A 70 6.32 16.48 -1.31
CA ASN A 70 7.43 17.01 -2.09
C ASN A 70 7.90 15.96 -3.12
N PRO A 71 7.12 15.78 -4.20
CA PRO A 71 7.44 14.78 -5.20
C PRO A 71 8.63 15.20 -6.08
N PRO A 72 9.34 14.23 -6.68
CA PRO A 72 10.25 14.51 -7.79
C PRO A 72 9.45 15.05 -9.00
N SER A 73 10.12 15.74 -9.93
CA SER A 73 9.49 16.51 -11.03
C SER A 73 8.48 15.76 -11.92
N PHE A 74 8.46 14.43 -11.90
CA PHE A 74 7.55 13.59 -12.70
C PHE A 74 6.20 13.30 -12.02
N MET A 75 6.06 13.56 -10.72
CA MET A 75 4.80 13.42 -9.99
C MET A 75 4.29 14.81 -9.59
N PRO A 76 3.03 15.16 -9.88
CA PRO A 76 2.51 16.50 -9.61
C PRO A 76 2.51 16.79 -8.10
N PRO A 77 2.79 18.03 -7.67
CA PRO A 77 2.75 18.39 -6.26
C PRO A 77 1.31 18.36 -5.73
N PHE A 78 1.09 17.63 -4.64
CA PHE A 78 -0.20 17.58 -3.95
C PHE A 78 -0.20 18.54 -2.75
N LYS A 79 -1.11 19.51 -2.76
CA LYS A 79 -1.33 20.41 -1.61
C LYS A 79 -2.27 19.74 -0.61
N ILE A 80 -1.73 18.86 0.24
CA ILE A 80 -2.49 18.10 1.24
C ILE A 80 -1.83 18.14 2.61
N PRO A 81 -2.61 18.04 3.72
CA PRO A 81 -2.04 17.90 5.06
C PRO A 81 -1.18 16.63 5.18
N PHE A 82 -0.10 16.70 5.97
CA PHE A 82 0.79 15.55 6.19
C PHE A 82 0.08 14.32 6.76
N SER A 83 -0.97 14.52 7.58
CA SER A 83 -1.81 13.42 8.07
C SER A 83 -2.55 12.68 6.94
N GLN A 84 -3.03 13.39 5.92
CA GLN A 84 -3.64 12.78 4.73
C GLN A 84 -2.59 12.06 3.89
N ALA A 85 -1.40 12.65 3.72
CA ALA A 85 -0.28 12.01 3.04
C ALA A 85 0.14 10.71 3.74
N LYS A 86 0.17 10.67 5.09
CA LYS A 86 0.42 9.43 5.86
C LYS A 86 -0.66 8.39 5.65
N ALA A 87 -1.94 8.78 5.63
CA ALA A 87 -3.03 7.84 5.37
C ALA A 87 -2.92 7.22 3.97
N ILE A 88 -2.63 8.03 2.94
CA ILE A 88 -2.36 7.56 1.58
C ILE A 88 -1.16 6.61 1.56
N ALA A 89 -0.02 7.04 2.12
CA ALA A 89 1.20 6.23 2.17
C ALA A 89 0.98 4.88 2.85
N LYS A 90 0.25 4.85 3.97
CA LYS A 90 -0.07 3.62 4.69
C LYS A 90 -0.90 2.66 3.85
N TYR A 91 -1.90 3.17 3.13
CA TYR A 91 -2.71 2.36 2.22
C TYR A 91 -1.86 1.83 1.06
N VAL A 92 -1.09 2.69 0.39
CA VAL A 92 -0.20 2.32 -0.73
C VAL A 92 0.76 1.20 -0.32
N LEU A 93 1.43 1.33 0.83
CA LEU A 93 2.39 0.35 1.31
C LEU A 93 1.72 -0.97 1.73
N THR A 94 0.53 -0.90 2.33
CA THR A 94 -0.20 -2.10 2.77
C THR A 94 -0.75 -2.88 1.59
N GLU A 95 -1.42 -2.21 0.65
CA GLU A 95 -2.01 -2.86 -0.52
C GLU A 95 -0.95 -3.30 -1.53
N GLY A 96 0.13 -2.54 -1.68
CA GLY A 96 1.24 -2.98 -2.52
C GLY A 96 1.94 -4.23 -1.99
N ALA A 97 2.12 -4.35 -0.66
CA ALA A 97 2.66 -5.58 -0.07
C ALA A 97 1.75 -6.80 -0.32
N LYS A 98 0.42 -6.62 -0.32
CA LYS A 98 -0.55 -7.68 -0.67
C LYS A 98 -0.50 -8.03 -2.15
N ALA A 99 -0.46 -7.03 -3.02
CA ALA A 99 -0.41 -7.20 -4.47
C ALA A 99 0.84 -7.99 -4.91
N LYS A 100 1.99 -7.77 -4.24
CA LYS A 100 3.20 -8.58 -4.44
C LYS A 100 2.94 -10.06 -4.15
N LYS A 101 2.39 -10.36 -2.96
CA LYS A 101 2.14 -11.75 -2.53
C LYS A 101 1.19 -12.47 -3.49
N LYS A 102 0.14 -11.78 -3.93
CA LYS A 102 -0.83 -12.32 -4.90
C LYS A 102 -0.18 -12.65 -6.24
N LYS A 103 0.67 -11.76 -6.77
CA LYS A 103 1.38 -12.00 -8.02
C LYS A 103 2.34 -13.19 -7.91
N GLU A 104 3.11 -13.28 -6.82
CA GLU A 104 4.03 -14.40 -6.59
C GLU A 104 3.30 -15.75 -6.49
N THR A 105 2.09 -15.77 -5.90
CA THR A 105 1.27 -17.00 -5.86
C THR A 105 0.72 -17.35 -7.23
N GLU A 106 0.22 -16.37 -7.99
CA GLU A 106 -0.32 -16.60 -9.34
C GLU A 106 0.77 -17.11 -10.31
N ASP A 107 1.96 -16.50 -10.26
CA ASP A 107 3.11 -16.91 -11.09
C ASP A 107 3.56 -18.34 -10.74
N LEU A 108 3.53 -18.72 -9.45
CA LEU A 108 3.87 -20.07 -9.00
C LEU A 108 2.82 -21.10 -9.45
N ASP A 109 1.53 -20.79 -9.29
CA ASP A 109 0.43 -21.66 -9.69
C ASP A 109 0.46 -21.90 -11.20
N GLN A 110 0.73 -20.86 -12.00
CA GLN A 110 0.89 -20.97 -13.45
C GLN A 110 2.09 -21.84 -13.86
N PHE A 111 3.23 -21.71 -13.15
CA PHE A 111 4.39 -22.56 -13.41
C PHE A 111 4.09 -24.04 -13.10
N LEU A 112 3.42 -24.31 -11.98
CA LEU A 112 3.02 -25.67 -11.59
C LEU A 112 2.05 -26.29 -12.60
N ASP A 113 1.04 -25.54 -13.06
CA ASP A 113 0.07 -25.99 -14.06
C ASP A 113 0.77 -26.35 -15.39
N SER A 114 1.66 -25.49 -15.89
CA SER A 114 2.46 -25.75 -17.09
C SER A 114 3.32 -27.01 -16.94
N SER A 115 3.97 -27.20 -15.78
CA SER A 115 4.80 -28.40 -15.53
C SER A 115 3.99 -29.71 -15.50
N SER A 116 2.70 -29.64 -15.16
CA SER A 116 1.81 -30.79 -15.12
C SER A 116 1.26 -31.22 -16.49
N GLN A 117 1.34 -30.34 -17.50
CA GLN A 117 0.86 -30.60 -18.87
C GLN A 117 1.89 -31.35 -19.75
N PHE A 118 3.11 -31.61 -19.26
CA PHE A 118 4.16 -32.35 -19.98
C PHE A 118 4.19 -33.85 -19.67
N HIS A 119 3.11 -34.42 -19.13
CA HIS A 119 2.97 -35.85 -18.82
C HIS A 119 1.82 -36.51 -19.58
#